data_AF-A0ABD3XMI5-F1
#
_entry.id   AF-A0ABD3XMI5-F1
#
_cell.length_a   1.000
_cell.length_b   1.000
_cell.length_c   1.000
_cell.angle_alpha   90.00
_cell.angle_beta   90.00
_cell.angle_gamma   90.00
#
_symmetry.space_group_name_H-M   'P 1'
#
loop_
_entity.id
_entity.type
_entity.pdbx_description
1 polymer ?
#
loop_
_entity_poly.entity_id
_entity_poly.type
_entity_poly.pdbx_seq_one_letter_code
_entity_poly.pdbx_strand_id
1 'polypeptide(L)'
;VTGLSIKRAVETRWSSRADAVNVVVKKLSEVVTALEQLTEEGENATTRSDASLVLDSVLSYPFLSFLSLWKSVLPEINDAQKYMQTKGLDLHKSSVKLTALRDYLLQNR
;
A
#
# COMPACT_ATOMS: atom_id res chain seq x y z
N VAL A 1 -19.50 6.34 9.97
CA VAL A 1 -18.13 5.84 9.68
C VAL A 1 -17.88 5.97 8.18
N THR A 2 -17.25 7.06 7.72
CA THR A 2 -17.02 7.26 6.28
C THR A 2 -15.73 8.06 6.07
N GLY A 3 -14.67 7.40 5.61
CA GLY A 3 -13.38 8.07 5.36
C GLY A 3 -12.23 7.19 4.83
N LEU A 4 -12.38 5.86 4.82
CA LEU A 4 -11.36 4.93 4.32
C LEU A 4 -11.91 4.15 3.12
N SER A 5 -11.92 4.79 1.94
CA SER A 5 -12.28 4.12 0.67
C SER A 5 -11.03 3.90 -0.17
N ILE A 6 -10.90 2.72 -0.75
CA ILE A 6 -9.89 2.43 -1.77
C ILE A 6 -10.31 3.14 -3.06
N LYS A 7 -9.42 3.93 -3.65
CA LYS A 7 -9.66 4.59 -4.95
C LYS A 7 -9.37 3.60 -6.09
N ARG A 8 -10.04 3.75 -7.23
CA ARG A 8 -9.69 2.98 -8.45
C ARG A 8 -8.21 3.13 -8.75
N ALA A 9 -7.56 2.00 -9.01
CA ALA A 9 -6.19 1.98 -9.52
C ALA A 9 -6.17 2.64 -10.90
N VAL A 10 -5.44 3.74 -11.01
CA VAL A 10 -5.11 4.40 -12.29
C VAL A 10 -3.59 4.45 -12.34
N GLU A 11 -3.02 4.06 -13.48
CA GLU A 11 -1.61 3.73 -13.68
C GLU A 11 -0.62 4.83 -13.22
N THR A 12 -1.07 6.10 -13.25
CA THR A 12 -0.22 7.30 -13.10
C THR A 12 -0.29 8.00 -11.74
N ARG A 13 -0.92 7.44 -10.71
CA ARG A 13 -0.95 8.08 -9.39
C ARG A 13 -0.45 7.17 -8.27
N TRP A 14 0.81 7.35 -7.92
CA TRP A 14 1.40 6.79 -6.69
C TRP A 14 0.56 7.11 -5.45
N SER A 15 -0.20 8.22 -5.44
CA SER A 15 -1.17 8.53 -4.39
C SER A 15 -2.25 7.47 -4.22
N SER A 16 -2.79 6.88 -5.29
CA SER A 16 -3.82 5.84 -5.18
C SER A 16 -3.24 4.55 -4.59
N ARG A 17 -1.98 4.22 -4.93
CA ARG A 17 -1.26 3.08 -4.34
C ARG A 17 -0.97 3.32 -2.86
N ALA A 18 -0.53 4.52 -2.49
CA ALA A 18 -0.30 4.92 -1.10
C ALA A 18 -1.59 4.86 -0.27
N ASP A 19 -2.70 5.36 -0.83
CA ASP A 19 -4.02 5.29 -0.20
C ASP A 19 -4.45 3.83 0.02
N ALA A 20 -4.29 2.96 -0.98
CA ALA A 20 -4.64 1.55 -0.89
C ALA A 20 -3.79 0.81 0.16
N VAL A 21 -2.46 0.98 0.14
CA VAL A 21 -1.56 0.37 1.14
C VAL A 21 -1.91 0.85 2.55
N ASN A 22 -2.19 2.14 2.73
CA ASN A 22 -2.63 2.67 4.02
C ASN A 22 -3.94 2.04 4.52
N VAL A 23 -4.91 1.81 3.63
CA VAL A 23 -6.16 1.13 3.99
C VAL A 23 -5.87 -0.30 4.40
N VAL A 24 -5.11 -1.05 3.60
CA VAL A 24 -4.76 -2.46 3.89
C VAL A 24 -4.02 -2.57 5.21
N VAL A 25 -3.02 -1.74 5.48
CA VAL A 25 -2.29 -1.73 6.76
C VAL A 25 -3.23 -1.47 7.94
N LYS A 26 -4.13 -0.48 7.83
CA LYS A 26 -5.05 -0.13 8.92
C LYS A 26 -6.12 -1.19 9.16
N LYS A 27 -6.49 -1.93 8.11
CA LYS A 27 -7.59 -2.89 8.12
C LYS A 27 -7.12 -4.33 8.07
N LEU A 28 -5.82 -4.58 8.15
CA LEU A 28 -5.24 -5.92 8.01
C LEU A 28 -5.85 -6.91 9.00
N SER A 29 -6.00 -6.50 10.26
CA SER A 29 -6.65 -7.34 11.29
C SER A 29 -8.10 -7.65 10.94
N GLU A 30 -8.87 -6.67 10.47
CA GLU A 30 -10.28 -6.87 10.08
C GLU A 30 -10.40 -7.79 8.86
N VAL A 31 -9.48 -7.66 7.90
CA VAL A 31 -9.41 -8.53 6.72
C VAL A 31 -9.04 -9.96 7.13
N VAL A 32 -8.07 -10.14 8.01
CA VAL A 32 -7.67 -11.47 8.52
C VAL A 32 -8.84 -12.13 9.24
N THR A 33 -9.50 -11.43 10.17
CA THR A 33 -10.67 -11.97 10.88
C THR A 33 -11.81 -12.34 9.92
N ALA A 34 -12.07 -11.52 8.90
CA ALA A 34 -13.09 -11.84 7.90
C ALA A 34 -12.71 -13.08 7.07
N LEU A 35 -11.43 -13.23 6.72
CA LEU A 35 -10.95 -14.42 6.01
C LEU A 35 -11.03 -15.68 6.88
N GLU A 36 -10.65 -15.59 8.16
CA GLU A 36 -10.79 -16.69 9.12
C GLU A 36 -12.25 -17.17 9.21
N GLN A 37 -13.20 -16.24 9.34
CA GLN A 37 -14.64 -16.57 9.35
C GLN A 37 -15.09 -17.28 8.07
N LEU A 38 -14.57 -16.87 6.91
CA LEU A 38 -14.90 -17.51 5.62
C LEU A 38 -14.27 -18.91 5.45
N THR A 39 -13.32 -19.29 6.31
CA THR A 39 -12.76 -20.66 6.33
C THR A 39 -13.59 -21.64 7.16
N GLU A 40 -14.55 -21.16 7.96
CA GLU A 40 -15.36 -21.99 8.85
C GLU A 40 -16.38 -22.87 8.08
N GLU A 41 -16.87 -23.93 8.74
CA GLU A 41 -17.72 -24.96 8.13
C GLU A 41 -19.11 -24.46 7.64
N GLY A 42 -19.47 -23.21 7.93
CA GLY A 42 -20.72 -22.57 7.47
C GLY A 42 -20.72 -22.17 5.99
N GLU A 43 -19.54 -22.06 5.37
CA GLU A 43 -19.40 -21.64 3.97
C GLU A 43 -19.29 -22.83 3.00
N ASN A 44 -19.53 -22.60 1.71
CA ASN A 44 -19.35 -23.64 0.69
C ASN A 44 -17.85 -24.00 0.50
N ALA A 45 -17.57 -25.20 0.00
CA ALA A 45 -16.20 -25.72 -0.12
C ALA A 45 -15.27 -24.83 -0.95
N THR A 46 -15.78 -24.18 -2.00
CA THR A 46 -15.01 -23.26 -2.84
C THR A 46 -14.64 -22.00 -2.06
N THR A 47 -15.61 -21.34 -1.42
CA THR A 47 -15.37 -20.16 -0.57
C THR A 47 -14.31 -20.44 0.48
N ARG A 48 -14.41 -21.57 1.20
CA ARG A 48 -13.45 -21.92 2.24
C ARG A 48 -12.04 -22.13 1.69
N SER A 49 -11.92 -22.84 0.57
CA SER A 49 -10.64 -23.08 -0.09
C SER A 49 -10.01 -21.76 -0.54
N ASP A 50 -10.77 -20.90 -1.21
CA ASP A 50 -10.28 -19.62 -1.70
C ASP A 50 -9.91 -18.67 -0.55
N ALA A 51 -10.73 -18.60 0.50
CA ALA A 51 -10.45 -17.81 1.70
C ALA A 51 -9.16 -18.27 2.40
N SER A 52 -8.94 -19.59 2.53
CA SER A 52 -7.72 -20.15 3.11
C SER A 52 -6.48 -19.76 2.29
N LEU A 53 -6.54 -19.86 0.96
CA LEU A 53 -5.43 -19.48 0.08
C LEU A 53 -5.08 -17.98 0.20
N VAL A 54 -6.10 -17.12 0.29
CA VAL A 54 -5.91 -15.68 0.45
C VAL A 54 -5.37 -15.36 1.85
N LEU A 55 -5.87 -16.03 2.89
CA LEU A 55 -5.39 -15.87 4.27
C LEU A 55 -3.90 -16.21 4.37
N ASP A 56 -3.49 -17.36 3.84
CA ASP A 56 -2.09 -17.80 3.81
C ASP A 56 -1.21 -16.79 3.04
N SER A 57 -1.72 -16.25 1.93
CA SER A 57 -1.01 -15.26 1.12
C SER A 57 -0.81 -13.93 1.87
N VAL A 58 -1.84 -13.44 2.55
CA VAL A 58 -1.83 -12.16 3.28
C VAL A 58 -1.01 -12.25 4.57
N LEU A 59 -0.95 -13.42 5.21
CA LEU A 59 -0.11 -13.66 6.38
C LEU A 59 1.31 -14.11 6.04
N SER A 60 1.61 -14.32 4.76
CA SER A 60 2.94 -14.71 4.32
C SER A 60 3.98 -13.64 4.68
N TYR A 61 5.17 -14.09 5.10
CA TYR A 61 6.28 -13.19 5.40
C TYR A 61 6.60 -12.21 4.26
N PRO A 62 6.65 -12.62 2.98
CA PRO A 62 6.87 -11.69 1.87
C PRO A 62 5.79 -10.61 1.79
N PHE A 63 4.51 -10.98 1.90
CA PHE A 63 3.41 -10.00 1.81
C PHE A 63 3.50 -8.97 2.93
N LEU A 64 3.66 -9.40 4.17
CA LEU A 64 3.77 -8.50 5.33
C LEU A 64 5.01 -7.60 5.24
N SER A 65 6.14 -8.15 4.79
CA SER A 65 7.38 -7.40 4.60
C SER A 65 7.23 -6.31 3.53
N PHE A 66 6.69 -6.66 2.36
CA PHE A 66 6.44 -5.70 1.30
C PHE A 66 5.37 -4.68 1.69
N LEU A 67 4.32 -5.08 2.41
CA LEU A 67 3.29 -4.17 2.89
C LEU A 67 3.87 -3.12 3.83
N SER A 68 4.76 -3.54 4.76
CA SER A 68 5.49 -2.65 5.65
C SER A 68 6.44 -1.71 4.89
N LEU A 69 7.21 -2.24 3.94
CA LEU A 69 8.09 -1.45 3.08
C LEU A 69 7.32 -0.39 2.28
N TRP A 70 6.22 -0.78 1.64
CA TRP A 70 5.42 0.14 0.84
C TRP A 70 4.74 1.20 1.69
N LYS A 71 4.36 0.88 2.93
CA LYS A 71 3.81 1.85 3.88
C LYS A 71 4.81 2.98 4.16
N SER A 72 6.11 2.69 4.27
CA SER A 72 7.15 3.70 4.55
C SER A 72 7.64 4.43 3.29
N VAL A 73 7.69 3.75 2.15
CA VAL A 73 8.28 4.28 0.90
C VAL A 73 7.28 5.10 0.08
N LEU A 74 6.02 4.67 -0.03
CA LEU A 74 5.03 5.33 -0.90
C LEU A 74 4.73 6.79 -0.53
N PRO A 75 4.65 7.18 0.76
CA PRO A 75 4.44 8.58 1.13
C PRO A 75 5.52 9.51 0.57
N GLU A 76 6.80 9.13 0.69
CA GLU A 76 7.93 9.94 0.20
C GLU A 76 7.96 10.03 -1.33
N ILE A 77 7.68 8.92 -2.03
CA ILE A 77 7.55 8.93 -3.49
C ILE A 77 6.40 9.85 -3.91
N ASN A 78 5.27 9.77 -3.25
CA ASN A 78 4.10 10.60 -3.54
C ASN A 78 4.36 12.09 -3.26
N ASP A 79 5.10 12.41 -2.21
CA ASP A 79 5.50 13.78 -1.90
C ASP A 79 6.44 14.35 -2.97
N ALA A 80 7.48 13.60 -3.34
CA ALA A 80 8.37 13.99 -4.44
C ALA A 80 7.62 14.16 -5.76
N GLN A 81 6.70 13.25 -6.08
CA GLN A 81 5.86 13.33 -7.27
C GLN A 81 5.01 14.61 -7.27
N LYS A 82 4.35 14.94 -6.16
CA LYS A 82 3.55 16.18 -6.04
C LYS A 82 4.43 17.41 -6.14
N TYR A 83 5.58 17.43 -5.48
CA TYR A 83 6.52 18.54 -5.52
C TYR A 83 6.98 18.83 -6.95
N MET A 84 7.35 17.80 -7.71
CA MET A 84 7.77 17.93 -9.12
C MET A 84 6.66 18.47 -10.06
N GLN A 85 5.39 18.36 -9.68
CA GLN A 85 4.25 18.88 -10.46
C GLN A 85 3.95 20.36 -10.14
N THR A 86 4.72 21.00 -9.28
CA THR A 86 4.56 22.42 -8.95
C THR A 86 4.87 23.29 -10.17
N LYS A 87 3.95 24.20 -10.54
CA LYS A 87 4.16 25.12 -11.66
C LYS A 87 5.32 26.08 -11.36
N GLY A 88 6.19 26.28 -12.34
CA GLY A 88 7.36 27.16 -12.20
C GLY A 88 8.49 26.57 -11.37
N LEU A 89 8.47 25.25 -11.13
CA LEU A 89 9.58 24.56 -10.48
C LEU A 89 10.82 24.59 -11.37
N ASP A 90 11.92 25.13 -10.84
CA ASP A 90 13.20 25.13 -11.54
C ASP A 90 13.89 23.76 -11.46
N LEU A 91 14.85 23.55 -12.38
CA LEU A 91 15.57 22.28 -12.50
C LEU A 91 16.43 21.99 -11.26
N HIS A 92 16.97 23.02 -10.61
CA HIS A 92 17.81 22.86 -9.43
C HIS A 92 17.00 22.30 -8.25
N LYS A 93 15.83 22.88 -7.97
CA LYS A 93 14.89 22.39 -6.95
C LYS A 93 14.41 20.97 -7.25
N SER A 94 14.21 20.64 -8.51
CA SER A 94 13.86 19.28 -8.94
C SER A 94 14.98 18.28 -8.62
N SER A 95 16.22 18.64 -8.94
CA SER A 95 17.40 17.84 -8.61
C SER A 95 17.56 17.64 -7.10
N VAL A 96 17.41 18.71 -6.31
CA VAL A 96 17.47 18.63 -4.84
C VAL A 96 16.40 17.66 -4.29
N LYS A 97 15.15 17.73 -4.78
CA LYS A 97 14.08 16.84 -4.31
C LYS A 97 14.35 15.37 -4.66
N LEU A 98 14.85 15.10 -5.86
CA LEU A 98 15.18 13.74 -6.28
C LEU A 98 16.36 13.15 -5.49
N THR A 99 17.39 13.96 -5.21
CA THR A 99 18.51 13.54 -4.36
C THR A 99 18.03 13.21 -2.94
N ALA A 100 17.19 14.07 -2.36
CA ALA A 100 16.61 13.83 -1.04
C ALA A 100 15.77 12.54 -1.00
N LEU A 101 14.94 12.29 -2.01
CA LEU A 101 14.18 11.04 -2.13
C LEU A 101 15.13 9.84 -2.20
N ARG A 102 16.16 9.91 -3.05
CA ARG A 102 17.14 8.82 -3.21
C ARG A 102 17.89 8.55 -1.90
N ASP A 103 18.30 9.57 -1.18
CA ASP A 103 19.00 9.42 0.10
C ASP A 103 18.07 8.79 1.17
N TYR A 104 16.80 9.21 1.22
CA TYR A 104 15.79 8.57 2.08
C TYR A 104 15.64 7.08 1.77
N LEU A 105 15.50 6.72 0.49
CA LEU A 105 15.31 5.32 0.08
C LEU A 105 16.53 4.44 0.38
N LEU A 106 17.74 5.00 0.32
CA LEU A 106 18.96 4.26 0.67
C LEU A 106 19.13 4.03 2.17
N GLN A 107 18.59 4.93 2.99
CA GLN A 107 18.62 4.84 4.46
C GLN A 107 17.50 3.96 5.02
N ASN A 108 16.34 3.91 4.36
CA ASN A 108 15.15 3.19 4.82
C ASN A 108 14.90 1.89 4.03
N ARG A 109 15.97 1.25 3.55
CA ARG A 109 15.92 -0.05 2.85
C ARG A 109 15.79 -1.22 3.81
#